data_AF-A0A4Q3UHH0-F1
#
_entry.id   AF-A0A4Q3UHH0-F1
#
_cell.length_a   1.000
_cell.length_b   1.000
_cell.length_c   1.000
_cell.angle_alpha   90.00
_cell.angle_beta   90.00
_cell.angle_gamma   90.00
#
_symmetry.space_group_name_H-M   'P 1'
#
loop_
_entity.id
_entity.type
_entity.pdbx_description
1 polymer ?
#
loop_
_entity_poly.entity_id
_entity_poly.type
_entity_poly.pdbx_seq_one_letter_code
_entity_poly.pdbx_strand_id
1 'polypeptide(L)'
;AYAAADVVVSRAGALSISELCLVGKPAILVPSPNVAEDHQTKNAMALVNKDAALMIKDQGASEVLVPAALNLLKDEQKKQFFSENIKKLAPITLKARNVTVAQILDLCFKNSNLTYTIKEKVILIVPVEQKRKQGTKRTLTGSVRSIKGEPLPGVSVVIKGTNTGTMTNPEGNFTLAIPEGISAEVLVFSIIGFEKQEMPISESGNMDVVLSDDIKTMDEVVVVGFGKQKKATLTGAISTVGTRELVQSPQANISNALVGRMSGLLAVQRSAEPGADQSSLRIRGVGTFSGAQEPLVMVDGIETPNYNNIDPDEIETVSILKDASSTAVYGVRGANGVLLITTKRGKSGTPQV
;
A
#
# COMPACT_ATOMS: atom_id res chain seq x y z
N ALA A 1 9.62 15.57 -24.13
CA ALA A 1 8.77 16.64 -23.55
C ALA A 1 7.40 16.69 -24.22
N TYR A 2 7.32 16.94 -25.54
CA TYR A 2 6.04 17.08 -26.25
C TYR A 2 5.11 15.87 -26.17
N ALA A 3 5.63 14.64 -26.19
CA ALA A 3 4.81 13.43 -26.03
C ALA A 3 4.05 13.36 -24.68
N ALA A 4 4.60 13.98 -23.63
CA ALA A 4 4.01 14.05 -22.31
C ALA A 4 3.09 15.27 -22.10
N ALA A 5 3.01 16.18 -23.08
CA ALA A 5 2.15 17.35 -23.00
C ALA A 5 0.70 16.99 -23.35
N ASP A 6 -0.24 17.57 -22.62
CA ASP A 6 -1.68 17.45 -22.91
C ASP A 6 -2.15 18.47 -23.95
N VAL A 7 -1.53 19.65 -23.98
CA VAL A 7 -1.74 20.72 -24.97
C VAL A 7 -0.39 21.34 -25.33
N VAL A 8 -0.18 21.65 -26.61
CA VAL A 8 1.03 22.33 -27.09
C VAL A 8 0.69 23.76 -27.49
N VAL A 9 1.41 24.74 -26.96
CA VAL A 9 1.31 26.14 -27.39
C VAL A 9 2.61 26.53 -28.07
N SER A 10 2.54 27.03 -29.30
CA SER A 10 3.74 27.39 -30.07
C SER A 10 3.52 28.65 -30.90
N ARG A 11 4.61 29.38 -31.20
CA ARG A 11 4.56 30.41 -32.23
C ARG A 11 4.62 29.78 -33.62
N ALA A 12 3.78 30.26 -34.53
CA ALA A 12 3.87 29.94 -35.95
C ALA A 12 5.25 30.43 -36.45
N GLY A 13 6.15 29.49 -36.76
CA GLY A 13 7.54 29.78 -37.12
C GLY A 13 8.61 29.20 -36.17
N ALA A 14 8.24 28.77 -34.96
CA ALA A 14 9.20 28.27 -33.97
C ALA A 14 9.42 26.74 -34.02
N LEU A 15 8.46 26.01 -34.60
CA LEU A 15 8.47 24.54 -34.74
C LEU A 15 8.05 24.16 -36.14
N SER A 16 8.61 23.07 -36.66
CA SER A 16 8.15 22.53 -37.95
C SER A 16 6.76 21.89 -37.77
N ILE A 17 5.87 22.00 -38.78
CA ILE A 17 4.58 21.26 -38.75
C ILE A 17 4.83 19.78 -38.50
N SER A 18 5.87 19.21 -39.10
CA SER A 18 6.21 17.80 -38.99
C SER A 18 6.31 17.37 -37.51
N GLU A 19 6.93 18.20 -36.66
CA GLU A 19 7.04 17.96 -35.21
C GLU A 19 5.68 18.05 -34.50
N LEU A 20 4.83 19.01 -34.87
CA LEU A 20 3.47 19.14 -34.29
C LEU A 20 2.56 17.97 -34.70
N CYS A 21 2.62 17.54 -35.97
CA CYS A 21 1.87 16.40 -36.49
C CYS A 21 2.32 15.07 -35.90
N LEU A 22 3.63 14.88 -35.69
CA LEU A 22 4.21 13.69 -35.04
C LEU A 22 3.72 13.51 -33.60
N VAL A 23 3.46 14.62 -32.92
CA VAL A 23 3.05 14.62 -31.50
C VAL A 23 1.56 14.28 -31.35
N GLY A 24 0.72 14.58 -32.36
CA GLY A 24 -0.70 14.20 -32.37
C GLY A 24 -1.52 14.79 -31.21
N LYS A 25 -1.06 15.91 -30.63
CA LYS A 25 -1.70 16.57 -29.50
C LYS A 25 -2.48 17.80 -29.94
N PRO A 26 -3.50 18.23 -29.17
CA PRO A 26 -4.13 19.52 -29.37
C PRO A 26 -3.09 20.64 -29.35
N ALA A 27 -3.11 21.48 -30.38
CA ALA A 27 -2.13 22.55 -30.56
C ALA A 27 -2.80 23.92 -30.67
N ILE A 28 -2.24 24.90 -29.97
CA ILE A 28 -2.54 26.32 -30.12
C ILE A 28 -1.35 27.00 -30.78
N LEU A 29 -1.62 27.73 -31.87
CA LEU A 29 -0.64 28.47 -32.62
C LEU A 29 -0.85 29.96 -32.41
N VAL A 30 0.23 30.68 -32.13
CA VAL A 30 0.24 32.15 -32.02
C VAL A 30 1.07 32.70 -33.18
N PRO A 31 0.54 33.60 -34.03
CA PRO A 31 1.29 34.13 -35.15
C PRO A 31 2.47 34.96 -34.64
N SER A 32 3.61 34.88 -35.32
CA SER A 32 4.76 35.72 -35.00
C SER A 32 4.53 37.15 -35.50
N PRO A 33 4.73 38.19 -34.67
CA PRO A 33 4.43 39.58 -35.03
C PRO A 33 5.35 40.15 -36.11
N ASN A 34 6.51 39.52 -36.37
CA ASN A 34 7.56 40.05 -37.24
C ASN A 34 7.92 39.13 -38.42
N VAL A 35 7.15 38.07 -38.66
CA VAL A 35 7.49 37.12 -39.73
C VAL A 35 6.58 37.39 -40.91
N ALA A 36 7.12 38.11 -41.90
CA ALA A 36 6.49 38.32 -43.18
C ALA A 36 6.22 36.95 -43.83
N GLU A 37 4.94 36.59 -44.01
CA GLU A 37 4.41 35.46 -44.79
C GLU A 37 5.39 34.31 -45.08
N ASP A 38 6.02 33.76 -44.07
CA ASP A 38 6.98 32.69 -44.28
C ASP A 38 6.25 31.38 -44.58
N HIS A 39 6.96 30.45 -45.22
CA HIS A 39 6.43 29.13 -45.53
C HIS A 39 5.88 28.44 -44.27
N GLN A 40 6.41 28.74 -43.09
CA GLN A 40 5.95 28.17 -41.81
C GLN A 40 4.60 28.73 -41.33
N THR A 41 4.30 30.01 -41.60
CA THR A 41 3.01 30.61 -41.28
C THR A 41 1.89 30.07 -42.19
N LYS A 42 2.15 29.89 -43.49
CA LYS A 42 1.20 29.26 -44.43
C LYS A 42 0.89 27.82 -44.03
N ASN A 43 1.93 27.13 -43.58
CA ASN A 43 1.89 25.80 -43.01
C ASN A 43 1.04 25.71 -41.73
N ALA A 44 1.24 26.63 -40.78
CA ALA A 44 0.40 26.75 -39.59
C ALA A 44 -1.07 26.99 -39.96
N MET A 45 -1.35 27.86 -40.93
CA MET A 45 -2.70 28.11 -41.44
C MET A 45 -3.34 26.87 -42.08
N ALA A 46 -2.57 26.02 -42.76
CA ALA A 46 -3.08 24.78 -43.33
C ALA A 46 -3.55 23.77 -42.26
N LEU A 47 -2.89 23.74 -41.09
CA LEU A 47 -3.36 22.94 -39.96
C LEU A 47 -4.66 23.49 -39.37
N VAL A 48 -4.74 24.81 -39.23
CA VAL A 48 -5.94 25.49 -38.72
C VAL A 48 -7.13 25.26 -39.64
N ASN A 49 -6.95 25.37 -40.96
CA ASN A 49 -8.00 25.12 -41.95
C ASN A 49 -8.48 23.66 -42.00
N LYS A 50 -7.72 22.73 -41.40
CA LYS A 50 -8.08 21.30 -41.28
C LYS A 50 -8.57 20.95 -39.87
N ASP A 51 -8.89 21.94 -39.04
CA ASP A 51 -9.28 21.78 -37.64
C ASP A 51 -8.27 21.01 -36.78
N ALA A 52 -7.00 20.97 -37.21
CA ALA A 52 -5.93 20.25 -36.51
C ALA A 52 -5.20 21.11 -35.47
N ALA A 53 -5.38 22.44 -35.50
CA ALA A 53 -4.82 23.38 -34.55
C ALA A 53 -5.71 24.63 -34.40
N LEU A 54 -5.62 25.29 -33.25
CA LEU A 54 -6.35 26.53 -32.97
C LEU A 54 -5.40 27.74 -33.09
N MET A 55 -5.77 28.76 -33.86
CA MET A 55 -4.96 29.98 -34.01
C MET A 55 -5.47 31.09 -33.09
N ILE A 56 -4.59 31.66 -32.27
CA ILE A 56 -4.89 32.82 -31.40
C ILE A 56 -4.02 33.99 -31.84
N LYS A 57 -4.61 35.14 -32.12
CA LYS A 57 -3.87 36.37 -32.45
C LYS A 57 -3.02 36.80 -31.25
N ASP A 58 -1.81 37.28 -31.52
CA ASP A 58 -0.87 37.75 -30.47
C ASP A 58 -1.50 38.89 -29.63
N GLN A 59 -2.28 39.77 -30.26
CA GLN A 59 -3.09 40.78 -29.58
C GLN A 59 -4.22 40.11 -28.77
N GLY A 60 -4.09 40.12 -27.44
CA GLY A 60 -5.06 39.49 -26.52
C GLY A 60 -4.78 38.02 -26.21
N ALA A 61 -3.67 37.46 -26.71
CA ALA A 61 -3.32 36.06 -26.45
C ALA A 61 -3.26 35.73 -24.95
N SER A 62 -2.79 36.65 -24.10
CA SER A 62 -2.73 36.49 -22.65
C SER A 62 -4.09 36.19 -22.00
N GLU A 63 -5.19 36.70 -22.57
CA GLU A 63 -6.55 36.51 -22.03
C GLU A 63 -7.21 35.25 -22.59
N VAL A 64 -6.88 34.89 -23.84
CA VAL A 64 -7.57 33.83 -24.59
C VAL A 64 -6.84 32.48 -24.53
N LEU A 65 -5.52 32.47 -24.32
CA LEU A 65 -4.69 31.25 -24.34
C LEU A 65 -5.14 30.22 -23.30
N VAL A 66 -5.40 30.67 -22.08
CA VAL A 66 -5.79 29.78 -20.98
C VAL A 66 -7.18 29.16 -21.21
N PRO A 67 -8.24 29.95 -21.50
CA PRO A 67 -9.54 29.40 -21.88
C PRO A 67 -9.47 28.44 -23.07
N ALA A 68 -8.69 28.78 -24.10
CA ALA A 68 -8.53 27.93 -25.27
C ALA A 68 -7.84 26.60 -24.94
N ALA A 69 -6.79 26.62 -24.11
CA ALA A 69 -6.11 25.40 -23.67
C ALA A 69 -7.05 24.50 -22.84
N LEU A 70 -7.86 25.09 -21.95
CA LEU A 70 -8.88 24.36 -21.18
C LEU A 70 -9.93 23.70 -22.08
N ASN A 71 -10.36 24.36 -23.15
CA ASN A 71 -11.32 23.80 -24.11
C ASN A 71 -10.74 22.63 -24.93
N LEU A 72 -9.41 22.63 -25.16
CA LEU A 72 -8.72 21.57 -25.90
C LEU A 72 -8.42 20.32 -25.05
N LEU A 73 -8.37 20.46 -23.73
CA LEU A 73 -8.26 19.32 -22.82
C LEU A 73 -9.57 18.52 -22.88
N LYS A 74 -9.50 17.21 -23.13
CA LYS A 74 -10.69 16.33 -23.16
C LYS A 74 -11.06 15.78 -21.79
N ASP A 75 -10.09 15.69 -20.88
CA ASP A 75 -10.21 15.07 -19.57
C ASP A 75 -10.58 16.12 -18.51
N GLU A 76 -11.74 15.95 -17.87
CA GLU A 76 -12.25 16.85 -16.84
C GLU A 76 -11.34 16.94 -15.60
N GLN A 77 -10.68 15.84 -15.21
CA GLN A 77 -9.72 15.88 -14.09
C GLN A 77 -8.50 16.74 -14.45
N LYS A 78 -8.03 16.64 -15.70
CA LYS A 78 -6.91 17.47 -16.18
C LYS A 78 -7.31 18.93 -16.31
N LYS A 79 -8.54 19.23 -16.76
CA LYS A 79 -9.07 20.60 -16.78
C LYS A 79 -9.11 21.20 -15.39
N GLN A 80 -9.63 20.45 -14.41
CA GLN A 80 -9.70 20.92 -13.03
C GLN A 80 -8.29 21.17 -12.46
N PHE A 81 -7.38 20.21 -12.64
CA PHE A 81 -5.98 20.33 -12.21
C PHE A 81 -5.28 21.55 -12.84
N PHE A 82 -5.44 21.74 -14.15
CA PHE A 82 -4.87 22.89 -14.87
C PHE A 82 -5.44 24.22 -14.38
N SER A 83 -6.77 24.30 -14.20
CA SER A 83 -7.47 25.49 -13.69
C SER A 83 -7.01 25.86 -12.28
N GLU A 84 -6.89 24.87 -11.37
CA GLU A 84 -6.38 25.09 -10.02
C GLU A 84 -4.94 25.58 -10.00
N ASN A 85 -4.09 25.06 -10.89
CA ASN A 85 -2.69 25.49 -10.96
C ASN A 85 -2.54 26.89 -11.56
N ILE A 86 -3.34 27.25 -12.56
CA ILE A 86 -3.32 28.61 -13.12
C ILE A 86 -3.87 29.63 -12.13
N LYS A 87 -4.90 29.30 -11.35
CA LYS A 87 -5.41 30.21 -10.31
C LYS A 87 -4.35 30.54 -9.25
N LYS A 88 -3.35 29.67 -9.04
CA LYS A 88 -2.21 29.91 -8.15
C LYS A 88 -1.14 30.82 -8.76
N LEU A 89 -1.22 31.09 -10.07
CA LEU A 89 -0.31 31.97 -10.79
C LEU A 89 -0.91 33.38 -10.88
N ALA A 90 -0.21 34.36 -10.30
CA ALA A 90 -0.54 35.76 -10.56
C ALA A 90 -0.07 36.15 -11.97
N PRO A 91 -0.86 36.93 -12.75
CA PRO A 91 -0.39 37.49 -14.01
C PRO A 91 0.78 38.44 -13.76
N ILE A 92 1.84 38.30 -14.53
CA ILE A 92 3.06 39.10 -14.40
C ILE A 92 3.30 39.83 -15.72
N THR A 93 3.34 41.16 -15.66
CA THR A 93 3.72 42.01 -16.79
C THR A 93 5.14 42.52 -16.57
N LEU A 94 6.04 42.19 -17.49
CA LEU A 94 7.43 42.63 -17.45
C LEU A 94 7.77 43.36 -18.75
N LYS A 95 8.47 44.48 -18.62
CA LYS A 95 9.13 45.15 -19.75
C LYS A 95 10.62 44.88 -19.63
N ALA A 96 11.18 44.14 -20.58
CA ALA A 96 12.59 43.83 -20.60
C ALA A 96 13.16 43.99 -22.01
N ARG A 97 14.41 44.47 -22.10
CA ARG A 97 15.17 44.61 -23.35
C ARG A 97 16.57 44.05 -23.13
N ASN A 98 17.08 43.28 -24.10
CA ASN A 98 18.41 42.68 -24.08
C ASN A 98 18.70 41.80 -22.83
N VAL A 99 17.71 41.02 -22.40
CA VAL A 99 17.83 40.07 -21.27
C VAL A 99 17.69 38.64 -21.77
N THR A 100 18.30 37.69 -21.05
CA THR A 100 18.16 36.27 -21.36
C THR A 100 16.81 35.72 -20.87
N VAL A 101 16.39 34.60 -21.45
CA VAL A 101 15.16 33.89 -21.01
C VAL A 101 15.25 33.51 -19.53
N ALA A 102 16.41 33.04 -19.06
CA ALA A 102 16.61 32.72 -17.65
C ALA A 102 16.36 33.93 -16.74
N GLN A 103 16.91 35.10 -17.08
CA GLN A 103 16.69 36.33 -16.31
C GLN A 103 15.21 36.76 -16.28
N ILE A 104 14.48 36.56 -17.38
CA ILE A 104 13.02 36.80 -17.41
C ILE A 104 12.30 35.84 -16.46
N LEU A 105 12.63 34.55 -16.52
CA LEU A 105 12.01 33.52 -15.68
C LEU A 105 12.32 33.74 -14.19
N ASP A 106 13.54 34.15 -13.86
CA ASP A 106 13.92 34.52 -12.50
C ASP A 106 13.05 35.67 -11.96
N LEU A 107 12.78 36.68 -12.79
CA LEU A 107 11.88 37.79 -12.45
C LEU A 107 10.42 37.33 -12.31
N CYS A 108 9.95 36.45 -13.20
CA CYS A 108 8.60 35.88 -13.13
C CYS A 108 8.38 35.06 -11.86
N PHE A 109 9.36 34.25 -11.47
CA PHE A 109 9.19 33.29 -10.37
C PHE A 109 9.71 33.78 -9.02
N LYS A 110 10.34 34.96 -8.94
CA LYS A 110 10.94 35.54 -7.72
C LYS A 110 10.06 35.47 -6.46
N ASN A 111 8.75 35.68 -6.62
CA ASN A 111 7.77 35.71 -5.52
C ASN A 111 6.75 34.56 -5.60
N SER A 112 7.07 33.50 -6.36
CA SER A 112 6.19 32.35 -6.55
C SER A 112 6.75 31.10 -5.87
N ASN A 113 5.88 30.14 -5.54
CA ASN A 113 6.31 28.80 -5.11
C ASN A 113 6.71 27.89 -6.28
N LEU A 114 7.14 28.46 -7.41
CA LEU A 114 7.53 27.74 -8.62
C LEU A 114 8.98 28.05 -8.98
N THR A 115 9.66 27.06 -9.54
CA THR A 115 10.99 27.18 -10.14
C THR A 115 10.94 26.57 -11.54
N TYR A 116 12.03 26.70 -12.27
CA TYR A 116 12.13 26.14 -13.61
C TYR A 116 13.45 25.42 -13.83
N THR A 117 13.44 24.46 -14.75
CA THR A 117 14.65 23.85 -15.29
C THR A 117 14.60 23.97 -16.80
N ILE A 118 15.65 24.54 -17.38
CA ILE A 118 15.80 24.60 -18.84
C ILE A 118 16.56 23.35 -19.27
N LYS A 119 15.91 22.47 -20.04
CA LYS A 119 16.56 21.35 -20.71
C LYS A 119 16.47 21.57 -22.21
N GLU A 120 17.60 21.83 -22.85
CA GLU A 120 17.71 22.15 -24.27
C GLU A 120 16.81 23.35 -24.66
N LYS A 121 15.70 23.10 -25.38
CA LYS A 121 14.72 24.11 -25.81
C LYS A 121 13.43 24.08 -24.99
N VAL A 122 13.39 23.31 -23.91
CA VAL A 122 12.19 23.11 -23.08
C VAL A 122 12.41 23.72 -21.71
N ILE A 123 11.46 24.58 -21.30
CA ILE A 123 11.39 25.14 -19.95
C ILE A 123 10.38 24.32 -19.16
N LEU A 124 10.85 23.54 -18.18
CA LEU A 124 10.00 22.80 -17.27
C LEU A 124 9.75 23.66 -16.03
N ILE A 125 8.52 24.09 -15.82
CA ILE A 125 8.10 24.78 -14.60
C ILE A 125 7.64 23.73 -13.60
N VAL A 126 8.25 23.71 -12.43
CA VAL A 126 7.90 22.82 -11.33
C VAL A 126 7.65 23.67 -10.09
N PRO A 127 6.88 23.19 -9.11
CA PRO A 127 6.93 23.78 -7.78
C PRO A 127 8.40 23.87 -7.34
N VAL A 128 8.78 24.99 -6.72
CA VAL A 128 9.92 24.94 -5.81
C VAL A 128 9.55 23.79 -4.89
N GLU A 129 10.23 22.65 -5.03
CA GLU A 129 10.33 21.76 -3.90
C GLU A 129 10.81 22.69 -2.82
N GLN A 130 9.92 23.05 -1.90
CA GLN A 130 10.38 23.50 -0.61
C GLN A 130 11.33 22.36 -0.27
N LYS A 131 12.64 22.64 -0.33
CA LYS A 131 13.55 22.00 0.58
C LYS A 131 12.86 22.28 1.89
N ARG A 132 11.98 21.37 2.33
CA ARG A 132 11.46 21.31 3.69
C ARG A 132 12.74 21.47 4.45
N LYS A 133 12.94 22.67 5.03
CA LYS A 133 14.21 23.11 5.63
C LYS A 133 14.81 21.87 6.21
N GLN A 134 15.88 21.33 5.58
CA GLN A 134 16.30 19.94 5.73
C GLN A 134 15.91 19.47 7.12
N GLY A 135 14.74 18.82 7.19
CA GLY A 135 14.03 18.69 8.45
C GLY A 135 15.00 17.90 9.29
N THR A 136 15.53 18.48 10.36
CA THR A 136 16.15 17.69 11.41
C THR A 136 15.23 16.51 11.59
N LYS A 137 15.69 15.29 11.25
CA LYS A 137 14.96 14.05 11.50
C LYS A 137 14.33 14.26 12.86
N ARG A 138 13.00 14.35 12.93
CA ARG A 138 12.36 14.72 14.19
C ARG A 138 12.57 13.53 15.10
N THR A 139 13.57 13.66 15.95
CA THR A 139 13.95 12.65 16.92
C THR A 139 13.11 12.93 18.15
N LEU A 140 12.21 12.00 18.45
CA LEU A 140 11.50 11.98 19.71
C LEU A 140 12.33 11.21 20.72
N THR A 141 12.50 11.79 21.89
CA THR A 141 13.11 11.15 23.05
C THR A 141 12.09 11.06 24.17
N GLY A 142 12.23 10.10 25.07
CA GLY A 142 11.31 9.98 26.18
C GLY A 142 11.66 8.85 27.11
N SER A 143 10.95 8.79 28.25
CA SER A 143 11.09 7.72 29.23
C SER A 143 9.75 7.04 29.49
N VAL A 144 9.79 5.74 29.74
CA VAL A 144 8.62 4.93 30.09
C VAL A 144 8.83 4.33 31.47
N ARG A 145 7.86 4.51 32.35
CA ARG A 145 7.89 4.02 33.73
C ARG A 145 6.59 3.29 34.08
N SER A 146 6.65 2.44 35.10
CA SER A 146 5.47 1.86 35.75
C SER A 146 4.79 2.91 36.62
N ILE A 147 3.52 2.68 36.98
CA ILE A 147 2.80 3.43 38.03
C ILE A 147 3.56 3.47 39.37
N LYS A 148 4.43 2.49 39.64
CA LYS A 148 5.31 2.45 40.83
C LYS A 148 6.58 3.31 40.69
N GLY A 149 6.77 3.98 39.55
CA GLY A 149 7.92 4.85 39.26
C GLY A 149 9.16 4.14 38.73
N GLU A 150 9.12 2.80 38.60
CA GLU A 150 10.23 2.00 38.07
C GLU A 150 10.37 2.17 36.55
N PRO A 151 11.60 2.31 36.00
CA PRO A 151 11.82 2.38 34.55
C PRO A 151 11.45 1.05 33.88
N LEU A 152 10.80 1.12 32.72
CA LEU A 152 10.34 -0.06 31.99
C LEU A 152 11.21 -0.32 30.75
N PRO A 153 12.09 -1.34 30.78
CA PRO A 153 12.88 -1.74 29.62
C PRO A 153 12.08 -2.60 28.64
N GLY A 154 12.40 -2.51 27.34
CA GLY A 154 11.82 -3.35 26.30
C GLY A 154 10.37 -2.99 25.90
N VAL A 155 9.88 -1.80 26.25
CA VAL A 155 8.58 -1.30 25.81
C VAL A 155 8.65 -0.97 24.32
N SER A 156 7.73 -1.53 23.54
CA SER A 156 7.58 -1.22 22.12
C SER A 156 6.87 0.12 21.95
N VAL A 157 7.53 1.07 21.27
CA VAL A 157 7.05 2.42 20.97
C VAL A 157 6.86 2.53 19.47
N VAL A 158 5.61 2.51 19.00
CA VAL A 158 5.29 2.47 17.57
C VAL A 158 4.40 3.65 17.19
N ILE A 159 4.67 4.22 16.02
CA ILE A 159 3.82 5.25 15.44
C ILE A 159 2.53 4.60 14.91
N LYS A 160 1.37 5.02 15.43
CA LYS A 160 0.07 4.41 15.10
C LYS A 160 -0.17 4.42 13.58
N GLY A 161 -0.55 3.26 13.04
CA GLY A 161 -0.80 3.08 11.61
C GLY A 161 0.45 2.84 10.74
N THR A 162 1.65 2.76 11.34
CA THR A 162 2.89 2.47 10.63
C THR A 162 3.65 1.32 11.28
N ASN A 163 4.69 0.82 10.61
CA ASN A 163 5.65 -0.14 11.17
C ASN A 163 6.90 0.56 11.73
N THR A 164 6.88 1.88 11.84
CA THR A 164 8.01 2.65 12.36
C THR A 164 7.90 2.73 13.88
N GLY A 165 8.91 2.21 14.58
CA GLY A 165 8.95 2.19 16.03
C GLY A 165 10.36 1.91 16.56
N THR A 166 10.49 1.98 17.88
CA THR A 166 11.71 1.71 18.64
C THR A 166 11.35 0.96 19.93
N MET A 167 12.36 0.55 20.69
CA MET A 167 12.16 -0.07 22.01
C MET A 167 12.86 0.76 23.09
N THR A 168 12.33 0.74 24.32
CA THR A 168 13.03 1.35 25.46
C THR A 168 14.26 0.55 25.86
N ASN A 169 15.30 1.27 26.28
CA ASN A 169 16.56 0.72 26.78
C ASN A 169 16.44 0.23 28.24
N PRO A 170 17.49 -0.34 28.86
CA PRO A 170 17.47 -0.81 30.25
C PRO A 170 17.03 0.25 31.28
N GLU A 171 17.29 1.52 31.01
CA GLU A 171 16.90 2.66 31.86
C GLU A 171 15.49 3.20 31.54
N GLY A 172 14.73 2.54 30.67
CA GLY A 172 13.37 2.92 30.26
C GLY A 172 13.30 4.06 29.25
N ASN A 173 14.43 4.50 28.69
CA ASN A 173 14.49 5.60 27.72
C ASN A 173 14.35 5.09 26.28
N PHE A 174 13.71 5.88 25.41
CA PHE A 174 13.60 5.58 23.99
C PHE A 174 14.05 6.76 23.13
N THR A 175 14.47 6.44 21.91
CA THR A 175 14.77 7.42 20.86
C THR A 175 14.17 6.94 19.55
N LEU A 176 13.28 7.73 18.98
CA LEU A 176 12.53 7.39 17.78
C LEU A 176 12.73 8.47 16.72
N ALA A 177 13.30 8.11 15.58
CA ALA A 177 13.36 8.99 14.42
C ALA A 177 12.07 8.85 13.63
N ILE A 178 11.34 9.95 13.41
CA ILE A 178 10.14 9.97 12.58
C ILE A 178 10.53 10.26 11.12
N PRO A 179 10.32 9.32 10.17
CA PRO A 179 10.49 9.54 8.74
C PRO A 179 9.58 10.65 8.20
N GLU A 180 10.07 11.37 7.21
CA GLU A 180 9.27 12.40 6.53
C GLU A 180 8.06 11.78 5.81
N GLY A 181 6.89 12.41 5.95
CA GLY A 181 5.64 11.96 5.29
C GLY A 181 4.66 11.22 6.21
N ILE A 182 5.05 10.90 7.44
CA ILE A 182 4.15 10.32 8.44
C ILE A 182 3.49 11.46 9.24
N SER A 183 2.22 11.74 8.97
CA SER A 183 1.38 12.68 9.73
C SER A 183 0.76 12.01 10.96
N ALA A 184 1.48 11.08 11.59
CA ALA A 184 0.91 10.36 12.71
C ALA A 184 0.90 11.25 13.95
N GLU A 185 -0.28 11.33 14.56
CA GLU A 185 -0.53 12.17 15.72
C GLU A 185 -0.33 11.40 17.04
N VAL A 186 -0.21 10.07 16.99
CA VAL A 186 -0.28 9.19 18.17
C VAL A 186 0.82 8.12 18.16
N LEU A 187 1.49 7.95 19.31
CA LEU A 187 2.36 6.82 19.62
C LEU A 187 1.60 5.77 20.44
N VAL A 188 1.87 4.51 20.16
CA VAL A 188 1.36 3.36 20.90
C VAL A 188 2.51 2.74 21.67
N PHE A 189 2.35 2.66 22.98
CA PHE A 189 3.27 2.03 23.92
C PHE A 189 2.69 0.68 24.33
N SER A 190 3.47 -0.39 24.18
CA SER A 190 3.03 -1.73 24.55
C SER A 190 4.16 -2.59 25.07
N ILE A 191 3.88 -3.32 26.15
CA ILE A 191 4.75 -4.33 26.74
C ILE A 191 3.86 -5.38 27.41
N ILE A 192 4.35 -6.61 27.51
CA ILE A 192 3.62 -7.71 28.14
C ILE A 192 3.41 -7.40 29.63
N GLY A 193 2.19 -7.62 30.12
CA GLY A 193 1.81 -7.37 31.53
C GLY A 193 1.36 -5.93 31.84
N PHE A 194 1.30 -5.05 30.84
CA PHE A 194 0.85 -3.67 31.00
C PHE A 194 -0.21 -3.30 29.96
N GLU A 195 -1.12 -2.41 30.34
CA GLU A 195 -2.14 -1.91 29.42
C GLU A 195 -1.49 -1.12 28.28
N LYS A 196 -1.98 -1.33 27.05
CA LYS A 196 -1.51 -0.55 25.90
C LYS A 196 -1.95 0.90 26.08
N GLN A 197 -0.99 1.82 25.98
CA GLN A 197 -1.26 3.24 26.12
C GLN A 197 -1.02 3.96 24.79
N GLU A 198 -1.97 4.80 24.41
CA GLU A 198 -1.86 5.68 23.27
C GLU A 198 -1.65 7.11 23.74
N MET A 199 -0.58 7.77 23.26
CA MET A 199 -0.26 9.15 23.64
C MET A 199 -0.05 10.00 22.39
N PRO A 200 -0.60 11.23 22.34
CA PRO A 200 -0.34 12.13 21.24
C PRO A 200 1.14 12.56 21.22
N ILE A 201 1.72 12.72 20.03
CA ILE A 201 3.11 13.12 19.87
C ILE A 201 3.30 14.56 20.37
N SER A 202 4.17 14.74 21.36
CA SER A 202 4.47 16.06 21.92
C SER A 202 5.23 16.95 20.93
N GLU A 203 4.83 18.22 20.84
CA GLU A 203 5.52 19.26 20.08
C GLU A 203 6.94 19.54 20.62
N SER A 204 7.18 19.34 21.91
CA SER A 204 8.48 19.57 22.57
C SER A 204 9.52 18.47 22.31
N GLY A 205 9.14 17.35 21.69
CA GLY A 205 10.05 16.25 21.37
C GLY A 205 10.42 15.31 22.53
N ASN A 206 10.07 15.68 23.77
CA ASN A 206 10.23 14.87 24.97
C ASN A 206 8.89 14.36 25.49
N MET A 207 8.83 13.09 25.90
CA MET A 207 7.64 12.45 26.45
C MET A 207 7.98 11.57 27.64
N ASP A 208 7.26 11.76 28.75
CA ASP A 208 7.27 10.83 29.88
C ASP A 208 5.94 10.08 29.90
N VAL A 209 6.01 8.75 29.89
CA VAL A 209 4.85 7.87 29.80
C VAL A 209 4.83 6.92 30.99
N VAL A 210 3.69 6.81 31.64
CA VAL A 210 3.48 5.92 32.78
C VAL A 210 2.50 4.83 32.39
N LEU A 211 2.98 3.60 32.22
CA LEU A 211 2.15 2.45 31.92
C LEU A 211 1.52 1.90 33.19
N SER A 212 0.25 1.52 33.08
CA SER A 212 -0.50 0.85 34.15
C SER A 212 -0.42 -0.67 33.99
N ASP A 213 -0.33 -1.39 35.10
CA ASP A 213 -0.33 -2.86 35.10
C ASP A 213 -1.65 -3.37 34.48
N ASP A 214 -1.56 -4.34 33.57
CA ASP A 214 -2.74 -4.99 33.01
C ASP A 214 -3.24 -6.07 33.99
N ILE A 215 -4.07 -5.65 34.95
CA ILE A 215 -4.64 -6.54 35.98
C ILE A 215 -5.63 -7.56 35.36
N LYS A 216 -5.95 -7.47 34.06
CA LYS A 216 -6.86 -8.40 33.38
C LYS A 216 -6.17 -9.65 32.83
N THR A 217 -4.86 -9.84 33.04
CA THR A 217 -4.14 -11.03 32.55
C THR A 217 -3.57 -11.89 33.68
N MET A 218 -4.47 -12.48 34.47
CA MET A 218 -4.18 -13.72 35.21
C MET A 218 -5.18 -14.85 34.91
N ASP A 219 -5.86 -14.80 33.77
CA ASP A 219 -6.53 -15.99 33.23
C ASP A 219 -5.63 -16.68 32.19
N GLU A 220 -5.08 -17.82 32.62
CA GLU A 220 -4.46 -18.89 31.84
C GLU A 220 -3.26 -18.51 30.95
N VAL A 221 -2.08 -18.44 31.56
CA VAL A 221 -0.87 -18.92 30.89
C VAL A 221 -0.82 -20.44 31.05
N VAL A 222 -1.57 -21.16 30.23
CA VAL A 222 -1.19 -22.55 29.91
C VAL A 222 -0.14 -22.44 28.80
N VAL A 223 1.11 -22.61 29.19
CA VAL A 223 2.23 -22.73 28.27
C VAL A 223 2.00 -23.99 27.43
N VAL A 224 1.47 -23.81 26.21
CA VAL A 224 1.55 -24.83 25.17
C VAL A 224 2.10 -24.19 23.90
N GLY A 225 3.43 -24.14 23.82
CA GLY A 225 4.24 -24.53 22.66
C GLY A 225 3.93 -24.13 21.21
N PHE A 226 2.97 -23.26 20.89
CA PHE A 226 2.70 -22.90 19.49
C PHE A 226 2.48 -21.38 19.33
N GLY A 227 3.48 -20.70 18.77
CA GLY A 227 3.44 -19.27 18.48
C GLY A 227 2.40 -18.90 17.42
N LYS A 228 1.70 -17.78 17.61
CA LYS A 228 0.82 -17.18 16.58
C LYS A 228 1.68 -16.58 15.46
N GLN A 229 1.99 -17.37 14.43
CA GLN A 229 2.72 -16.88 13.25
C GLN A 229 1.76 -16.19 12.26
N LYS A 230 2.07 -14.96 11.85
CA LYS A 230 1.35 -14.26 10.77
C LYS A 230 1.47 -15.06 9.46
N LYS A 231 0.35 -15.22 8.73
CA LYS A 231 0.23 -15.94 7.44
C LYS A 231 1.28 -15.55 6.39
N ALA A 232 1.84 -14.34 6.46
CA ALA A 232 2.82 -13.83 5.50
C ALA A 232 4.26 -14.35 5.70
N THR A 233 4.56 -15.02 6.82
CA THR A 233 5.94 -15.38 7.20
C THR A 233 6.22 -16.89 7.18
N LEU A 234 5.29 -17.73 6.72
CA LEU A 234 5.60 -19.14 6.44
C LEU A 234 6.04 -19.27 4.98
N THR A 235 7.33 -19.51 4.78
CA THR A 235 7.93 -19.89 3.49
C THR A 235 7.58 -21.32 3.06
N GLY A 236 6.78 -22.05 3.85
CA GLY A 236 6.34 -23.42 3.58
C GLY A 236 5.06 -23.50 2.76
N ALA A 237 4.87 -24.58 2.01
CA ALA A 237 3.68 -24.87 1.23
C ALA A 237 2.50 -25.25 2.13
N ILE A 238 1.75 -24.24 2.59
CA ILE A 238 0.46 -24.41 3.25
C ILE A 238 -0.65 -24.36 2.21
N SER A 239 -1.63 -25.26 2.30
CA SER A 239 -2.90 -25.10 1.58
C SER A 239 -4.04 -24.99 2.57
N THR A 240 -4.95 -24.05 2.34
CA THR A 240 -6.07 -23.76 3.24
C THR A 240 -7.38 -23.78 2.47
N VAL A 241 -8.41 -24.37 3.08
CA VAL A 241 -9.80 -24.41 2.60
C VAL A 241 -10.66 -23.76 3.68
N GLY A 242 -11.54 -22.85 3.29
CA GLY A 242 -12.47 -22.20 4.20
C GLY A 242 -13.80 -22.94 4.31
N THR A 243 -14.64 -22.51 5.25
CA THR A 243 -15.97 -23.10 5.45
C THR A 243 -16.83 -23.08 4.18
N ARG A 244 -16.79 -21.99 3.41
CA ARG A 244 -17.61 -21.84 2.20
C ARG A 244 -17.33 -22.95 1.20
N GLU A 245 -16.06 -23.27 1.02
CA GLU A 245 -15.65 -24.34 0.15
C GLU A 245 -16.04 -25.70 0.73
N LEU A 246 -15.95 -25.92 2.04
CA LEU A 246 -16.34 -27.19 2.67
C LEU A 246 -17.84 -27.48 2.51
N VAL A 247 -18.69 -26.50 2.81
CA VAL A 247 -20.16 -26.61 2.86
C VAL A 247 -20.81 -26.72 1.47
N GLN A 248 -20.08 -26.36 0.40
CA GLN A 248 -20.58 -26.50 -0.98
C GLN A 248 -20.85 -27.96 -1.41
N SER A 249 -20.35 -28.95 -0.68
CA SER A 249 -20.69 -30.36 -0.92
C SER A 249 -21.26 -30.93 0.36
N PRO A 250 -22.51 -31.41 0.36
CA PRO A 250 -23.10 -32.06 1.52
C PRO A 250 -22.45 -33.43 1.69
N GLN A 251 -21.29 -33.47 2.33
CA GLN A 251 -20.58 -34.68 2.67
C GLN A 251 -20.82 -34.99 4.15
N ALA A 252 -21.03 -36.27 4.46
CA ALA A 252 -21.29 -36.72 5.83
C ALA A 252 -20.08 -36.56 6.77
N ASN A 253 -18.87 -36.39 6.21
CA ASN A 253 -17.65 -36.27 6.98
C ASN A 253 -16.63 -35.34 6.31
N ILE A 254 -15.72 -34.80 7.12
CA ILE A 254 -14.71 -33.82 6.70
C ILE A 254 -13.71 -34.44 5.72
N SER A 255 -13.30 -35.70 5.93
CA SER A 255 -12.33 -36.37 5.06
C SER A 255 -12.80 -36.40 3.59
N ASN A 256 -14.11 -36.58 3.36
CA ASN A 256 -14.73 -36.57 2.04
C ASN A 256 -14.93 -35.14 1.51
N ALA A 257 -15.14 -34.16 2.37
CA ALA A 257 -15.28 -32.75 1.98
C ALA A 257 -13.98 -32.13 1.44
N LEU A 258 -12.82 -32.69 1.78
CA LEU A 258 -11.49 -32.18 1.37
C LEU A 258 -11.01 -32.74 0.02
N VAL A 259 -11.67 -33.80 -0.49
CA VAL A 259 -11.30 -34.48 -1.73
C VAL A 259 -11.39 -33.52 -2.92
N GLY A 260 -10.30 -33.37 -3.67
CA GLY A 260 -10.24 -32.49 -4.84
C GLY A 260 -10.22 -30.98 -4.52
N ARG A 261 -10.34 -30.59 -3.25
CA ARG A 261 -10.31 -29.18 -2.82
C ARG A 261 -8.95 -28.71 -2.32
N MET A 262 -8.06 -29.66 -2.00
CA MET A 262 -6.70 -29.36 -1.51
C MET A 262 -5.65 -29.91 -2.45
N SER A 263 -4.72 -29.07 -2.88
CA SER A 263 -3.60 -29.50 -3.72
C SER A 263 -2.65 -30.41 -2.92
N GLY A 264 -2.20 -31.52 -3.52
CA GLY A 264 -1.28 -32.45 -2.87
C GLY A 264 -1.88 -33.26 -1.72
N LEU A 265 -3.20 -33.24 -1.55
CA LEU A 265 -3.94 -34.19 -0.71
C LEU A 265 -4.47 -35.32 -1.60
N LEU A 266 -4.14 -36.55 -1.24
CA LEU A 266 -4.71 -37.76 -1.81
C LEU A 266 -5.65 -38.37 -0.77
N ALA A 267 -6.93 -38.49 -1.12
CA ALA A 267 -7.92 -39.12 -0.29
C ALA A 267 -8.35 -40.43 -0.96
N VAL A 268 -8.31 -41.53 -0.22
CA VAL A 268 -8.73 -42.86 -0.71
C VAL A 268 -9.84 -43.36 0.19
N GLN A 269 -11.06 -43.43 -0.35
CA GLN A 269 -12.19 -44.07 0.29
C GLN A 269 -12.18 -45.57 -0.07
N ARG A 270 -12.16 -46.44 0.95
CA ARG A 270 -12.13 -47.90 0.75
C ARG A 270 -13.48 -48.58 0.98
N SER A 271 -14.40 -47.91 1.68
CA SER A 271 -15.76 -48.37 1.95
C SER A 271 -16.73 -47.19 1.86
N ALA A 272 -17.96 -47.47 1.45
CA ALA A 272 -19.07 -46.51 1.43
C ALA A 272 -20.14 -46.86 2.47
N GLU A 273 -19.81 -47.74 3.42
CA GLU A 273 -20.68 -48.09 4.53
C GLU A 273 -20.78 -46.92 5.52
N PRO A 274 -21.99 -46.43 5.86
CA PRO A 274 -22.17 -45.35 6.83
C PRO A 274 -21.48 -45.66 8.17
N GLY A 275 -20.58 -44.77 8.62
CA GLY A 275 -19.78 -44.96 9.84
C GLY A 275 -18.40 -45.61 9.60
N ALA A 276 -18.18 -46.18 8.42
CA ALA A 276 -16.88 -46.63 7.92
C ALA A 276 -16.52 -45.99 6.56
N ASP A 277 -17.19 -44.87 6.21
CA ASP A 277 -17.12 -44.15 4.95
C ASP A 277 -16.01 -43.08 4.90
N GLN A 278 -15.14 -43.07 5.91
CA GLN A 278 -14.02 -42.14 6.00
C GLN A 278 -12.94 -42.40 4.93
N SER A 279 -12.43 -41.33 4.35
CA SER A 279 -11.31 -41.37 3.42
C SER A 279 -9.98 -41.38 4.17
N SER A 280 -9.09 -42.32 3.84
CA SER A 280 -7.69 -42.25 4.30
C SER A 280 -6.99 -41.11 3.58
N LEU A 281 -6.46 -40.15 4.33
CA LEU A 281 -5.81 -38.95 3.80
C LEU A 281 -4.28 -39.14 3.73
N ARG A 282 -3.66 -38.68 2.64
CA ARG A 282 -2.22 -38.71 2.42
C ARG A 282 -1.74 -37.40 1.80
N ILE A 283 -0.72 -36.78 2.39
CA ILE A 283 -0.16 -35.53 1.88
C ILE A 283 1.10 -35.84 1.08
N ARG A 284 1.09 -35.53 -0.23
CA ARG A 284 2.18 -35.83 -1.18
C ARG A 284 2.58 -37.31 -1.26
N GLY A 285 1.63 -38.21 -1.05
CA GLY A 285 1.85 -39.66 -1.17
C GLY A 285 2.26 -40.31 0.15
N VAL A 286 3.03 -41.40 0.07
CA VAL A 286 3.40 -42.21 1.24
C VAL A 286 4.83 -41.83 1.67
N GLY A 287 4.95 -41.09 2.78
CA GLY A 287 6.25 -40.62 3.28
C GLY A 287 7.04 -41.65 4.09
N THR A 288 6.38 -42.71 4.58
CA THR A 288 6.98 -43.74 5.43
C THR A 288 6.63 -45.16 4.94
N PHE A 289 7.65 -46.01 4.80
CA PHE A 289 7.50 -47.42 4.39
C PHE A 289 7.09 -48.35 5.54
N SER A 290 7.25 -47.90 6.79
CA SER A 290 6.80 -48.60 8.00
C SER A 290 6.11 -47.60 8.95
N GLY A 291 4.98 -48.01 9.54
CA GLY A 291 4.18 -47.20 10.48
C GLY A 291 2.94 -46.54 9.87
N ALA A 292 2.29 -45.64 10.64
CA ALA A 292 1.10 -44.90 10.21
C ALA A 292 1.46 -43.92 9.08
N GLN A 293 0.73 -44.00 7.97
CA GLN A 293 0.97 -43.22 6.74
C GLN A 293 0.06 -41.99 6.62
N GLU A 294 -0.84 -41.81 7.59
CA GLU A 294 -1.78 -40.70 7.65
C GLU A 294 -1.13 -39.48 8.30
N PRO A 295 -1.58 -38.27 7.94
CA PRO A 295 -1.06 -37.05 8.53
C PRO A 295 -1.51 -36.89 9.98
N LEU A 296 -0.74 -36.15 10.76
CA LEU A 296 -1.14 -35.75 12.10
C LEU A 296 -2.31 -34.79 12.03
N VAL A 297 -3.41 -35.08 12.72
CA VAL A 297 -4.59 -34.22 12.74
C VAL A 297 -4.69 -33.45 14.05
N MET A 298 -4.79 -32.13 13.93
CA MET A 298 -4.90 -31.18 15.03
C MET A 298 -6.19 -30.40 14.90
N VAL A 299 -7.07 -30.50 15.89
CA VAL A 299 -8.27 -29.66 16.00
C VAL A 299 -8.04 -28.65 17.11
N ASP A 300 -8.04 -27.36 16.75
CA ASP A 300 -7.78 -26.23 17.67
C ASP A 300 -6.50 -26.36 18.52
N GLY A 301 -5.50 -27.09 18.01
CA GLY A 301 -4.22 -27.34 18.67
C GLY A 301 -4.15 -28.64 19.47
N ILE A 302 -5.20 -29.45 19.47
CA ILE A 302 -5.25 -30.75 20.16
C ILE A 302 -5.23 -31.89 19.13
N GLU A 303 -4.35 -32.87 19.34
CA GLU A 303 -4.27 -34.07 18.48
C GLU A 303 -5.57 -34.87 18.58
N THR A 304 -6.28 -34.99 17.46
CA THR A 304 -7.60 -35.63 17.41
C THR A 304 -7.62 -36.67 16.29
N PRO A 305 -7.47 -37.97 16.63
CA PRO A 305 -7.46 -39.04 15.62
C PRO A 305 -8.80 -39.16 14.88
N ASN A 306 -9.92 -38.90 15.56
CA ASN A 306 -11.26 -38.95 14.97
C ASN A 306 -11.85 -37.54 14.81
N TYR A 307 -11.46 -36.87 13.74
CA TYR A 307 -11.97 -35.53 13.39
C TYR A 307 -13.24 -35.59 12.54
N ASN A 308 -13.61 -36.76 11.99
CA ASN A 308 -14.74 -36.91 11.07
C ASN A 308 -16.12 -36.68 11.71
N ASN A 309 -16.20 -36.69 13.05
CA ASN A 309 -17.43 -36.42 13.81
C ASN A 309 -17.74 -34.92 13.96
N ILE A 310 -16.87 -34.03 13.48
CA ILE A 310 -17.07 -32.59 13.56
C ILE A 310 -17.91 -32.14 12.36
N ASP A 311 -18.93 -31.32 12.61
CA ASP A 311 -19.76 -30.76 11.55
C ASP A 311 -18.93 -29.78 10.69
N PRO A 312 -18.90 -29.93 9.34
CA PRO A 312 -18.27 -28.97 8.45
C PRO A 312 -18.72 -27.52 8.67
N ASP A 313 -19.95 -27.28 9.12
CA ASP A 313 -20.46 -25.94 9.43
C ASP A 313 -19.84 -25.33 10.68
N GLU A 314 -19.28 -26.13 11.59
CA GLU A 314 -18.58 -25.65 12.78
C GLU A 314 -17.11 -25.32 12.49
N ILE A 315 -16.61 -25.64 11.29
CA ILE A 315 -15.22 -25.42 10.92
C ILE A 315 -15.05 -24.04 10.28
N GLU A 316 -14.09 -23.26 10.75
CA GLU A 316 -13.70 -21.98 10.15
C GLU A 316 -12.72 -22.19 9.00
N THR A 317 -11.65 -22.95 9.25
CA THR A 317 -10.63 -23.25 8.24
C THR A 317 -10.01 -24.63 8.45
N VAL A 318 -9.69 -25.28 7.34
CA VAL A 318 -8.82 -26.47 7.30
C VAL A 318 -7.53 -26.12 6.57
N SER A 319 -6.40 -26.29 7.24
CA SER A 319 -5.06 -26.01 6.70
C SER A 319 -4.20 -27.27 6.70
N ILE A 320 -3.47 -27.50 5.61
CA ILE A 320 -2.51 -28.60 5.50
C ILE A 320 -1.09 -28.03 5.43
N LEU A 321 -0.22 -28.56 6.27
CA LEU A 321 1.23 -28.33 6.26
C LEU A 321 1.92 -29.48 5.51
N LYS A 322 2.59 -29.15 4.40
CA LYS A 322 3.15 -30.15 3.46
C LYS A 322 4.66 -30.30 3.52
N ASP A 323 5.36 -29.32 4.09
CA ASP A 323 6.82 -29.25 4.09
C ASP A 323 7.41 -29.43 5.49
N ALA A 324 8.61 -29.99 5.55
CA ALA A 324 9.36 -30.21 6.79
C ALA A 324 9.55 -28.92 7.60
N SER A 325 9.72 -27.77 6.96
CA SER A 325 9.84 -26.48 7.64
C SER A 325 8.56 -26.07 8.37
N SER A 326 7.39 -26.43 7.83
CA SER A 326 6.09 -26.16 8.43
C SER A 326 5.69 -27.20 9.47
N THR A 327 6.11 -28.45 9.32
CA THR A 327 5.77 -29.55 10.23
C THR A 327 6.79 -29.76 11.35
N ALA A 328 7.95 -29.11 11.30
CA ALA A 328 9.02 -29.22 12.31
C ALA A 328 8.54 -29.01 13.74
N VAL A 329 7.56 -28.14 13.95
CA VAL A 329 7.00 -27.84 15.27
C VAL A 329 6.26 -29.04 15.88
N TYR A 330 5.78 -29.96 15.04
CA TYR A 330 5.06 -31.17 15.44
C TYR A 330 5.97 -32.43 15.49
N GLY A 331 7.28 -32.25 15.30
CA GLY A 331 8.28 -33.29 15.43
C GLY A 331 8.09 -34.48 14.48
N VAL A 332 8.51 -35.67 14.92
CA VAL A 332 8.50 -36.90 14.11
C VAL A 332 7.10 -37.31 13.63
N ARG A 333 6.04 -36.89 14.33
CA ARG A 333 4.64 -37.16 13.96
C ARG A 333 4.16 -36.31 12.78
N GLY A 334 4.78 -35.14 12.57
CA GLY A 334 4.51 -34.28 11.42
C GLY A 334 5.23 -34.69 10.12
N ALA A 335 5.96 -35.82 10.11
CA ALA A 335 6.73 -36.27 8.96
C ALA A 335 5.87 -36.57 7.72
N ASN A 336 4.63 -37.04 7.92
CA ASN A 336 3.65 -37.31 6.87
C ASN A 336 2.72 -36.12 6.57
N GLY A 337 3.07 -34.92 7.06
CA GLY A 337 2.24 -33.72 6.99
C GLY A 337 1.31 -33.55 8.19
N VAL A 338 0.78 -32.34 8.35
CA VAL A 338 -0.13 -31.99 9.46
C VAL A 338 -1.39 -31.36 8.91
N LEU A 339 -2.54 -31.86 9.33
CA LEU A 339 -3.87 -31.32 9.06
C LEU A 339 -4.34 -30.52 10.28
N LEU A 340 -4.49 -29.21 10.12
CA LEU A 340 -5.01 -28.30 11.13
C LEU A 340 -6.46 -27.97 10.81
N ILE A 341 -7.33 -28.19 11.78
CA ILE A 341 -8.74 -27.82 11.73
C ILE A 341 -8.93 -26.73 12.79
N THR A 342 -9.47 -25.60 12.39
CA THR A 342 -9.83 -24.50 13.29
C THR A 342 -11.33 -24.38 13.31
N THR A 343 -11.94 -24.51 14.48
CA THR A 343 -13.39 -24.36 14.65
C THR A 343 -13.78 -22.88 14.74
N LYS A 344 -15.02 -22.58 14.35
CA LYS A 344 -15.59 -21.24 14.43
C LYS A 344 -15.69 -20.84 15.89
N ARG A 345 -15.08 -19.70 16.23
CA ARG A 345 -15.27 -19.05 17.54
C ARG A 345 -16.39 -18.03 17.46
N GLY A 346 -17.17 -17.94 18.54
CA GLY A 346 -18.20 -16.91 18.69
C GLY A 346 -17.59 -15.51 18.53
N LYS A 347 -18.17 -14.69 17.65
CA LYS A 347 -17.77 -13.29 17.48
C LYS A 347 -18.55 -12.44 18.49
N SER A 348 -17.86 -11.54 19.19
CA SER A 348 -18.54 -10.58 20.06
C SER A 348 -19.36 -9.63 19.21
N GLY A 349 -20.66 -9.58 19.47
CA GLY A 349 -21.66 -8.81 18.72
C GLY A 349 -23.06 -9.08 19.25
N THR A 350 -24.03 -8.25 18.88
CA THR A 350 -25.44 -8.50 19.21
C THR A 350 -25.88 -9.84 18.60
N PRO A 351 -26.56 -10.71 19.37
CA PRO A 351 -27.01 -12.00 18.85
C PRO A 351 -27.86 -11.79 17.60
N GLN A 352 -27.46 -12.42 16.51
CA GLN A 352 -28.30 -12.52 15.31
C GLN A 352 -29.02 -13.86 15.39
N VAL A 353 -30.34 -13.78 15.50
CA VAL A 353 -31.26 -14.92 15.48
C VAL A 353 -31.53 -15.30 14.03
#